data_AF-I4ANQ4-F1
#
_entry.id   AF-I4ANQ4-F1
#
_cell.length_a   1.000
_cell.length_b   1.000
_cell.length_c   1.000
_cell.angle_alpha   90.00
_cell.angle_beta   90.00
_cell.angle_gamma   90.00
#
_symmetry.space_group_name_H-M   'P 1'
#
loop_
_entity.id
_entity.type
_entity.pdbx_description
1 polymer ?
#
loop_
_entity_poly.entity_id
_entity_poly.type
_entity_poly.pdbx_seq_one_letter_code
_entity_poly.pdbx_strand_id
1 'polypeptide(L)'
;MLVNSSIGDIGASCETDSRNMTKEFQDIAAALKVDFRKYEIKGTSFTKDNAMKVLNGLTPESNDIVIFYYSGHGFRWSDQTDAYPQMDIRASPYTKLSAETTISVSSVYNLLDKKGARLNIVITDCCNSDIGVNKMTETSFLAGRSYQTPQIEKLQKLFMATKGNLIVTSSSAGQVSWSNSVNGGFFTLSFLQAFHEEISYLKTQEPSWDNILKKSHANTVNKTDTGCRNCTTQNPVYYTKISTR
;
A
#
# COMPACT_ATOMS: atom_id res chain seq x y z
N MET A 1 -7.02 0.74 6.95
CA MET A 1 -6.47 -0.49 6.34
C MET A 1 -7.61 -1.41 5.93
N LEU A 2 -7.58 -1.90 4.71
CA LEU A 2 -8.49 -2.93 4.20
C LEU A 2 -7.63 -4.16 3.87
N VAL A 3 -7.88 -5.29 4.52
CA VAL A 3 -6.98 -6.44 4.46
C VAL A 3 -7.78 -7.72 4.21
N ASN A 4 -7.55 -8.37 3.08
CA ASN A 4 -8.23 -9.62 2.73
C ASN A 4 -7.57 -10.85 3.41
N SER A 5 -7.44 -10.83 4.74
CA SER A 5 -6.62 -11.82 5.46
C SER A 5 -7.23 -13.22 5.60
N SER A 6 -8.52 -13.39 5.29
CA SER A 6 -9.22 -14.68 5.40
C SER A 6 -9.37 -15.42 4.08
N ILE A 7 -8.92 -14.84 2.95
CA ILE A 7 -8.94 -15.53 1.67
C ILE A 7 -7.89 -16.64 1.64
N GLY A 8 -8.26 -17.81 1.10
CA GLY A 8 -7.46 -19.03 1.26
C GLY A 8 -6.13 -19.06 0.51
N ASP A 9 -5.96 -18.25 -0.54
CA ASP A 9 -4.76 -18.24 -1.38
C ASP A 9 -3.70 -17.25 -0.89
N ILE A 10 -4.03 -15.95 -0.75
CA ILE A 10 -3.07 -14.90 -0.38
C ILE A 10 -3.26 -14.35 1.04
N GLY A 11 -4.26 -14.80 1.79
CA GLY A 11 -4.65 -14.19 3.07
C GLY A 11 -3.53 -14.14 4.12
N ALA A 12 -2.68 -15.18 4.19
CA ALA A 12 -1.51 -15.19 5.06
C ALA A 12 -0.50 -14.08 4.71
N SER A 13 -0.31 -13.82 3.41
CA SER A 13 0.53 -12.73 2.93
C SER A 13 -0.05 -11.37 3.29
N CYS A 14 -1.36 -11.19 3.12
CA CYS A 14 -2.06 -9.96 3.48
C CYS A 14 -2.00 -9.66 4.99
N GLU A 15 -2.03 -10.70 5.83
CA GLU A 15 -1.88 -10.52 7.29
C GLU A 15 -0.43 -10.11 7.65
N THR A 16 0.58 -10.66 6.96
CA THR A 16 1.98 -10.23 7.12
C THR A 16 2.16 -8.77 6.72
N ASP A 17 1.62 -8.37 5.56
CA ASP A 17 1.56 -6.99 5.10
C ASP A 17 0.91 -6.05 6.13
N SER A 18 -0.27 -6.42 6.64
CA SER A 18 -0.98 -5.61 7.64
C SER A 18 -0.15 -5.40 8.90
N ARG A 19 0.51 -6.45 9.38
CA ARG A 19 1.36 -6.40 10.56
C ARG A 19 2.56 -5.48 10.35
N ASN A 20 3.25 -5.61 9.22
CA ASN A 20 4.42 -4.81 8.89
C ASN A 20 4.06 -3.33 8.75
N MET A 21 3.01 -3.01 7.98
CA MET A 21 2.55 -1.63 7.78
C MET A 21 1.98 -1.02 9.07
N THR A 22 1.24 -1.79 9.88
CA THR A 22 0.76 -1.33 11.19
C THR A 22 1.93 -0.97 12.10
N LYS A 23 2.93 -1.86 12.21
CA LYS A 23 4.10 -1.63 13.07
C LYS A 23 4.87 -0.40 12.62
N GLU A 24 5.09 -0.26 11.32
CA GLU A 24 5.84 0.87 10.75
C GLU A 24 5.17 2.20 11.08
N PHE A 25 3.88 2.36 10.79
CA PHE A 25 3.20 3.63 11.04
C PHE A 25 2.96 3.92 12.52
N GLN A 26 2.88 2.88 13.37
CA GLN A 26 2.87 3.05 14.82
C GLN A 26 4.22 3.60 15.32
N ASP A 27 5.34 3.06 14.84
CA ASP A 27 6.67 3.54 15.22
C ASP A 27 6.92 4.97 14.75
N ILE A 28 6.49 5.31 13.53
CA ILE A 28 6.57 6.67 12.98
C ILE A 28 5.75 7.64 13.84
N ALA A 29 4.50 7.28 14.18
CA ALA A 29 3.65 8.13 15.00
C ALA A 29 4.26 8.37 16.39
N ALA A 30 4.82 7.32 17.01
CA ALA A 30 5.53 7.42 18.28
C ALA A 30 6.77 8.31 18.18
N ALA A 31 7.59 8.15 17.14
CA ALA A 31 8.80 8.96 16.91
C ALA A 31 8.47 10.44 16.68
N LEU A 32 7.38 10.73 15.97
CA LEU A 32 6.89 12.08 15.71
C LEU A 32 6.07 12.67 16.85
N LYS A 33 5.75 11.88 17.88
CA LYS A 33 4.88 12.24 19.01
C LYS A 33 3.51 12.75 18.56
N VAL A 34 2.91 12.06 17.59
CA VAL A 34 1.56 12.34 17.10
C VAL A 34 0.61 11.20 17.45
N ASP A 35 -0.68 11.50 17.55
CA ASP A 35 -1.71 10.49 17.82
C ASP A 35 -1.80 9.48 16.67
N PHE A 36 -1.91 8.19 17.03
CA PHE A 36 -2.11 7.10 16.07
C PHE A 36 -3.53 6.52 16.20
N ARG A 37 -4.34 6.66 15.14
CA ARG A 37 -5.69 6.07 15.06
C ARG A 37 -5.74 5.06 13.91
N LYS A 38 -5.91 3.78 14.23
CA LYS A 38 -6.04 2.71 13.24
C LYS A 38 -7.50 2.31 13.05
N TYR A 39 -7.95 2.36 11.80
CA TYR A 39 -9.17 1.71 11.33
C TYR A 39 -8.77 0.51 10.48
N GLU A 40 -9.15 -0.70 10.89
CA GLU A 40 -8.81 -1.93 10.18
C GLU A 40 -10.07 -2.73 9.88
N ILE A 41 -10.25 -3.06 8.61
CA ILE A 41 -11.35 -3.89 8.12
C ILE A 41 -10.75 -5.17 7.55
N LYS A 42 -11.00 -6.30 8.21
CA LYS A 42 -10.48 -7.62 7.85
C LYS A 42 -11.41 -8.74 8.34
N GLY A 43 -11.12 -9.98 7.95
CA GLY A 43 -11.91 -11.15 8.35
C GLY A 43 -13.38 -11.04 7.94
N THR A 44 -14.29 -11.37 8.85
CA THR A 44 -15.74 -11.28 8.61
C THR A 44 -16.23 -9.86 8.36
N SER A 45 -15.48 -8.84 8.78
CA SER A 45 -15.80 -7.44 8.52
C SER A 45 -15.37 -6.98 7.13
N PHE A 46 -14.60 -7.77 6.37
CA PHE A 46 -14.10 -7.43 5.05
C PHE A 46 -15.21 -7.38 3.99
N THR A 47 -15.92 -6.25 3.98
CA THR A 47 -17.00 -5.94 3.06
C THR A 47 -16.88 -4.51 2.54
N LYS A 48 -17.42 -4.25 1.34
CA LYS A 48 -17.45 -2.91 0.77
C LYS A 48 -18.20 -1.93 1.67
N ASP A 49 -19.33 -2.34 2.23
CA ASP A 49 -20.14 -1.48 3.10
C ASP A 49 -19.37 -1.01 4.33
N ASN A 50 -18.66 -1.93 5.00
CA ASN A 50 -17.84 -1.57 6.16
C ASN A 50 -16.66 -0.68 5.76
N ALA A 51 -16.01 -0.96 4.63
CA ALA A 51 -14.94 -0.13 4.09
C ALA A 51 -15.43 1.30 3.79
N MET A 52 -16.55 1.42 3.07
CA MET A 52 -17.14 2.72 2.71
C MET A 52 -17.69 3.46 3.93
N LYS A 53 -18.25 2.76 4.92
CA LYS A 53 -18.68 3.37 6.19
C LYS A 53 -17.51 4.04 6.91
N VAL A 54 -16.35 3.38 7.00
CA VAL A 54 -15.15 3.98 7.58
C VAL A 54 -14.68 5.16 6.75
N LEU A 55 -14.46 4.95 5.44
CA LEU A 55 -13.94 6.00 4.54
C LEU A 55 -14.82 7.25 4.53
N ASN A 56 -16.14 7.08 4.48
CA ASN A 56 -17.08 8.19 4.50
C ASN A 56 -17.18 8.85 5.88
N GLY A 57 -17.01 8.09 6.96
CA GLY A 57 -17.03 8.57 8.34
C GLY A 57 -15.76 9.30 8.79
N LEU A 58 -14.67 9.24 8.02
CA LEU A 58 -13.45 9.98 8.35
C LEU A 58 -13.69 11.50 8.30
N THR A 59 -13.27 12.19 9.35
CA THR A 59 -13.31 13.65 9.52
C THR A 59 -11.94 14.17 9.98
N PRO A 60 -10.90 14.09 9.14
CA PRO A 60 -9.57 14.56 9.50
C PRO A 60 -9.55 16.09 9.60
N GLU A 61 -8.70 16.61 10.47
CA GLU A 61 -8.40 18.04 10.58
C GLU A 61 -7.31 18.46 9.57
N SER A 62 -7.15 19.77 9.36
CA SER A 62 -6.25 20.32 8.34
C SER A 62 -4.75 20.09 8.62
N ASN A 63 -4.39 19.55 9.78
CA ASN A 63 -3.01 19.16 10.11
C ASN A 63 -2.78 17.64 10.08
N ASP A 64 -3.85 16.85 9.92
CA ASP A 64 -3.80 15.40 9.99
C ASP A 64 -3.14 14.78 8.77
N ILE A 65 -2.69 13.54 8.95
CA ILE A 65 -2.16 12.68 7.91
C ILE A 65 -3.09 11.48 7.82
N VAL A 66 -3.57 11.18 6.61
CA VAL A 66 -4.41 10.01 6.36
C VAL A 66 -3.66 9.05 5.47
N ILE A 67 -3.49 7.82 5.95
CA ILE A 67 -2.86 6.73 5.20
C ILE A 67 -3.89 5.64 4.98
N PHE A 68 -4.21 5.40 3.71
CA PHE A 68 -4.98 4.25 3.28
C PHE A 68 -4.05 3.17 2.75
N TYR A 69 -4.22 1.97 3.29
CA TYR A 69 -3.49 0.79 2.85
C TYR A 69 -4.47 -0.35 2.52
N TYR A 70 -4.28 -0.95 1.35
CA TYR A 70 -4.98 -2.17 0.91
C TYR A 70 -3.99 -3.29 0.62
N SER A 71 -4.25 -4.48 1.15
CA SER A 71 -3.60 -5.72 0.72
C SER A 71 -4.64 -6.81 0.49
N GLY A 72 -4.64 -7.38 -0.71
CA GLY A 72 -5.65 -8.33 -1.15
C GLY A 72 -5.66 -8.53 -2.66
N HIS A 73 -6.75 -9.13 -3.15
CA HIS A 73 -6.94 -9.32 -4.58
C HIS A 73 -7.21 -8.00 -5.30
N GLY A 74 -6.76 -7.94 -6.54
CA GLY A 74 -7.06 -6.83 -7.41
C GLY A 74 -7.26 -7.32 -8.83
N PHE A 75 -7.83 -6.47 -9.65
CA PHE A 75 -8.05 -6.77 -11.05
C PHE A 75 -8.22 -5.46 -11.82
N ARG A 76 -8.32 -5.54 -13.15
CA ARG A 76 -8.84 -4.47 -13.98
C ARG A 76 -9.96 -5.00 -14.87
N TRP A 77 -10.93 -4.14 -15.18
CA TRP A 77 -11.91 -4.43 -16.23
C TRP A 77 -11.25 -4.36 -17.61
N SER A 78 -11.79 -5.09 -18.58
CA SER A 78 -11.26 -5.12 -19.95
C SER A 78 -11.35 -3.77 -20.66
N ASP A 79 -12.36 -2.96 -20.33
CA ASP A 79 -12.61 -1.61 -20.85
C ASP A 79 -12.05 -0.50 -19.94
N GLN A 80 -11.32 -0.85 -18.87
CA GLN A 80 -10.83 0.12 -17.91
C GLN A 80 -9.70 0.98 -18.51
N THR A 81 -9.94 2.30 -18.55
CA THR A 81 -8.94 3.31 -18.95
C THR A 81 -8.10 3.83 -17.78
N ASP A 82 -8.60 3.68 -16.55
CA ASP A 82 -7.87 4.03 -15.34
C ASP A 82 -6.57 3.22 -15.23
N ALA A 83 -5.48 3.90 -14.85
CA ALA A 83 -4.18 3.31 -14.63
C ALA A 83 -4.17 2.39 -13.40
N TYR A 84 -5.00 2.68 -12.39
CA TYR A 84 -5.00 2.00 -11.10
C TYR A 84 -5.98 0.85 -11.04
N PRO A 85 -5.72 -0.19 -10.22
CA PRO A 85 -6.57 -1.38 -10.18
C PRO A 85 -7.93 -1.12 -9.52
N GLN A 86 -8.80 -2.11 -9.67
CA GLN A 86 -9.93 -2.36 -8.79
C GLN A 86 -9.48 -3.22 -7.63
N MET A 87 -9.85 -2.84 -6.40
CA MET A 87 -9.71 -3.69 -5.23
C MET A 87 -10.90 -4.65 -5.16
N ASP A 88 -10.61 -5.94 -5.07
CA ASP A 88 -11.61 -6.99 -4.87
C ASP A 88 -11.90 -7.11 -3.37
N ILE A 89 -13.14 -6.79 -2.99
CA ILE A 89 -13.60 -6.78 -1.60
C ILE A 89 -14.41 -8.05 -1.28
N ARG A 90 -14.18 -9.14 -2.01
CA ARG A 90 -14.73 -10.44 -1.67
C ARG A 90 -13.86 -11.14 -0.64
N ALA A 91 -14.49 -11.51 0.49
CA ALA A 91 -13.88 -12.40 1.49
C ALA A 91 -13.97 -13.89 1.10
N SER A 92 -14.68 -14.23 0.02
CA SER A 92 -14.91 -15.60 -0.43
C SER A 92 -14.96 -15.68 -1.96
N PRO A 93 -14.37 -16.72 -2.58
CA PRO A 93 -14.46 -16.92 -4.03
C PRO A 93 -15.89 -17.22 -4.50
N TYR A 94 -16.79 -17.64 -3.60
CA TYR A 94 -18.20 -17.90 -3.91
C TYR A 94 -19.04 -16.62 -4.02
N THR A 95 -18.53 -15.49 -3.52
CA THR A 95 -19.20 -14.20 -3.69
C THR A 95 -19.02 -13.72 -5.13
N LYS A 96 -20.12 -13.29 -5.76
CA LYS A 96 -20.08 -12.76 -7.13
C LYS A 96 -19.28 -11.46 -7.17
N LEU A 97 -18.41 -11.33 -8.16
CA LEU A 97 -17.76 -10.06 -8.47
C LEU A 97 -18.77 -9.10 -9.10
N SER A 98 -18.94 -7.92 -8.51
CA SER A 98 -19.88 -6.90 -8.95
C SER A 98 -19.46 -5.52 -8.42
N ALA A 99 -20.25 -4.49 -8.73
CA ALA A 99 -20.05 -3.16 -8.19
C ALA A 99 -20.12 -3.14 -6.64
N GLU A 100 -20.91 -4.03 -6.03
CA GLU A 100 -21.08 -4.14 -4.57
C GLU A 100 -19.89 -4.80 -3.88
N THR A 101 -19.02 -5.48 -4.63
CA THR A 101 -17.84 -6.17 -4.09
C THR A 101 -16.52 -5.60 -4.60
N THR A 102 -16.58 -4.40 -5.19
CA THR A 102 -15.43 -3.75 -5.82
C THR A 102 -15.30 -2.29 -5.38
N ILE A 103 -14.07 -1.85 -5.14
CA ILE A 103 -13.75 -0.43 -4.91
C ILE A 103 -12.56 -0.06 -5.80
N SER A 104 -12.68 0.97 -6.64
CA SER A 104 -11.53 1.43 -7.43
C SER A 104 -10.54 2.19 -6.54
N VAL A 105 -9.24 2.02 -6.76
CA VAL A 105 -8.23 2.76 -5.98
C VAL A 105 -8.35 4.27 -6.19
N SER A 106 -8.65 4.71 -7.41
CA SER A 106 -8.90 6.12 -7.72
C SER A 106 -10.07 6.71 -6.96
N SER A 107 -11.14 5.94 -6.71
CA SER A 107 -12.27 6.42 -5.91
C SER A 107 -11.86 6.72 -4.47
N VAL A 108 -10.97 5.90 -3.88
CA VAL A 108 -10.42 6.14 -2.55
C VAL A 108 -9.53 7.38 -2.55
N TYR A 109 -8.61 7.50 -3.52
CA TYR A 109 -7.75 8.68 -3.66
C TYR A 109 -8.58 9.98 -3.75
N ASN A 110 -9.56 10.02 -4.66
CA ASN A 110 -10.41 11.19 -4.84
C ASN A 110 -11.29 11.49 -3.62
N LEU A 111 -11.71 10.45 -2.90
CA LEU A 111 -12.47 10.62 -1.66
C LEU A 111 -11.60 11.25 -0.58
N LEU A 112 -10.37 10.76 -0.36
CA LEU A 112 -9.47 11.27 0.67
C LEU A 112 -8.95 12.68 0.37
N ASP A 113 -8.68 13.01 -0.90
CA ASP A 113 -8.33 14.38 -1.31
C ASP A 113 -9.40 15.40 -0.85
N LYS A 114 -10.68 15.02 -0.96
CA LYS A 114 -11.81 15.85 -0.54
C LYS A 114 -12.00 15.93 0.98
N LYS A 115 -11.35 15.07 1.76
CA LYS A 115 -11.49 15.06 3.24
C LYS A 115 -10.71 16.17 3.93
N GLY A 116 -9.77 16.82 3.23
CA GLY A 116 -9.09 18.01 3.75
C GLY A 116 -7.97 17.75 4.76
N ALA A 117 -7.51 16.52 4.91
CA ALA A 117 -6.27 16.24 5.63
C ALA A 117 -5.08 16.92 4.94
N ARG A 118 -4.03 17.24 5.71
CA ARG A 118 -2.84 17.88 5.17
C ARG A 118 -2.11 17.01 4.16
N LEU A 119 -1.98 15.72 4.47
CA LEU A 119 -1.27 14.74 3.67
C LEU A 119 -2.11 13.47 3.57
N ASN A 120 -2.47 13.08 2.34
CA ASN A 120 -3.14 11.82 2.06
C ASN A 120 -2.22 10.87 1.29
N ILE A 121 -2.13 9.63 1.72
CA ILE A 121 -1.31 8.59 1.09
C ILE A 121 -2.17 7.35 0.86
N VAL A 122 -2.34 6.96 -0.41
CA VAL A 122 -3.02 5.73 -0.83
C VAL A 122 -1.97 4.73 -1.32
N ILE A 123 -1.86 3.60 -0.64
CA ILE A 123 -0.93 2.52 -0.97
C ILE A 123 -1.76 1.25 -1.16
N THR A 124 -1.60 0.56 -2.29
CA THR A 124 -2.28 -0.72 -2.52
C THR A 124 -1.35 -1.78 -3.04
N ASP A 125 -1.42 -2.98 -2.46
CA ASP A 125 -0.74 -4.17 -2.94
C ASP A 125 -1.76 -5.18 -3.46
N CYS A 126 -1.97 -5.17 -4.77
CA CYS A 126 -2.93 -6.02 -5.46
C CYS A 126 -2.66 -6.08 -6.97
N CYS A 127 -3.17 -7.12 -7.65
CA CYS A 127 -3.03 -7.24 -9.09
C CYS A 127 -3.77 -6.13 -9.83
N ASN A 128 -3.28 -5.80 -11.03
CA ASN A 128 -3.91 -4.92 -12.00
C ASN A 128 -4.03 -5.66 -13.35
N SER A 129 -4.33 -6.96 -13.26
CA SER A 129 -4.46 -7.91 -14.35
C SER A 129 -5.92 -8.34 -14.55
N ASP A 130 -6.14 -9.30 -15.44
CA ASP A 130 -7.45 -9.89 -15.64
C ASP A 130 -8.03 -10.49 -14.34
N ILE A 131 -9.37 -10.51 -14.28
CA ILE A 131 -10.14 -11.00 -13.13
C ILE A 131 -9.75 -12.44 -12.80
N GLY A 132 -9.46 -12.69 -11.52
CA GLY A 132 -9.16 -14.03 -11.00
C GLY A 132 -7.72 -14.50 -11.23
N VAL A 133 -6.85 -13.66 -11.81
CA VAL A 133 -5.43 -13.97 -11.94
C VAL A 133 -4.68 -13.52 -10.69
N ASN A 134 -4.39 -14.47 -9.80
CA ASN A 134 -3.65 -14.25 -8.56
C ASN A 134 -2.35 -15.07 -8.56
N LYS A 135 -1.28 -14.51 -7.96
CA LYS A 135 0.04 -15.12 -7.99
C LYS A 135 0.73 -15.06 -6.63
N MET A 136 1.10 -16.23 -6.14
CA MET A 136 1.92 -16.43 -4.96
C MET A 136 3.14 -17.27 -5.32
N THR A 137 4.24 -17.09 -4.60
CA THR A 137 5.49 -17.82 -4.80
C THR A 137 6.08 -18.26 -3.47
N GLU A 138 6.86 -19.34 -3.50
CA GLU A 138 7.68 -19.79 -2.37
C GLU A 138 8.99 -18.99 -2.24
N THR A 139 9.33 -18.19 -3.26
CA THR A 139 10.50 -17.31 -3.19
C THR A 139 10.28 -16.30 -2.06
N SER A 140 11.16 -16.36 -1.07
CA SER A 140 11.25 -15.39 0.01
C SER A 140 12.54 -14.58 -0.09
N PHE A 141 12.49 -13.39 0.49
CA PHE A 141 13.60 -12.47 0.57
C PHE A 141 13.97 -12.23 2.03
N LEU A 142 15.21 -11.85 2.28
CA LEU A 142 15.56 -11.31 3.58
C LEU A 142 14.74 -10.04 3.80
N ALA A 143 13.89 -10.07 4.83
CA ALA A 143 13.32 -8.84 5.35
C ALA A 143 14.49 -7.94 5.71
N GLY A 144 14.53 -6.72 5.16
CA GLY A 144 15.60 -5.77 5.45
C GLY A 144 15.56 -5.48 6.94
N ARG A 145 16.37 -6.18 7.74
CA ARG A 145 16.54 -5.91 9.16
C ARG A 145 17.47 -4.75 9.32
N SER A 146 16.95 -3.62 8.91
CA SER A 146 17.53 -2.34 9.21
C SER A 146 16.76 -1.82 10.40
N TYR A 147 17.20 -2.20 11.60
CA TYR A 147 17.20 -1.26 12.73
C TYR A 147 18.13 -0.09 12.33
N GLN A 148 17.78 0.63 11.27
CA GLN A 148 18.29 1.98 11.08
C GLN A 148 17.46 2.76 12.04
N THR A 149 18.07 3.21 13.14
CA THR A 149 17.48 4.26 13.93
C THR A 149 17.10 5.37 12.94
N PRO A 150 15.79 5.63 12.74
CA PRO A 150 15.38 6.62 11.77
C PRO A 150 15.88 7.98 12.25
N GLN A 151 16.37 8.82 11.33
CA GLN A 151 16.58 10.22 11.67
C GLN A 151 15.21 10.89 11.80
N ILE A 152 14.88 11.35 13.01
CA ILE A 152 13.57 11.92 13.32
C ILE A 152 13.30 13.15 12.44
N GLU A 153 14.33 13.94 12.13
CA GLU A 153 14.23 15.10 11.25
C GLU A 153 13.75 14.71 9.84
N LYS A 154 14.13 13.52 9.37
CA LYS A 154 13.68 13.02 8.08
C LYS A 154 12.22 12.59 8.08
N LEU A 155 11.79 11.95 9.16
CA LEU A 155 10.38 11.65 9.38
C LEU A 155 9.55 12.95 9.45
N GLN A 156 10.05 13.97 10.14
CA GLN A 156 9.38 15.27 10.21
C GLN A 156 9.25 15.90 8.82
N LYS A 157 10.29 15.84 7.99
CA LYS A 157 10.22 16.33 6.60
C LYS A 157 9.18 15.59 5.76
N LEU A 158 9.18 14.26 5.79
CA LEU A 158 8.26 13.44 5.01
C LEU A 158 6.80 13.56 5.48
N PHE A 159 6.55 13.61 6.78
CA PHE A 159 5.19 13.52 7.33
C PHE A 159 4.63 14.83 7.84
N MET A 160 5.45 15.71 8.43
CA MET A 160 5.00 16.94 9.10
C MET A 160 5.15 18.18 8.22
N ALA A 161 6.19 18.20 7.37
CA ALA A 161 6.49 19.31 6.46
C ALA A 161 6.05 19.06 5.01
N THR A 162 5.26 18.01 4.76
CA THR A 162 4.70 17.72 3.43
C THR A 162 3.18 17.90 3.45
N LYS A 163 2.62 18.46 2.38
CA LYS A 163 1.17 18.52 2.17
C LYS A 163 0.80 18.01 0.77
N GLY A 164 -0.45 17.61 0.58
CA GLY A 164 -1.00 17.15 -0.68
C GLY A 164 -1.33 15.65 -0.68
N ASN A 165 -1.29 15.03 -1.85
CA ASN A 165 -1.84 13.68 -2.05
C ASN A 165 -0.90 12.80 -2.85
N LEU A 166 -0.79 11.54 -2.44
CA LEU A 166 -0.01 10.49 -3.08
C LEU A 166 -0.89 9.25 -3.31
N ILE A 167 -0.75 8.63 -4.47
CA ILE A 167 -1.26 7.29 -4.76
C ILE A 167 -0.12 6.43 -5.31
N VAL A 168 0.00 5.20 -4.82
CA VAL A 168 0.92 4.19 -5.35
C VAL A 168 0.28 2.80 -5.30
N THR A 169 0.41 2.07 -6.39
CA THR A 169 -0.16 0.73 -6.57
C THR A 169 0.93 -0.24 -7.01
N SER A 170 0.84 -1.49 -6.57
CA SER A 170 1.93 -2.46 -6.72
C SER A 170 2.16 -2.97 -8.14
N SER A 171 1.22 -2.80 -9.05
CA SER A 171 1.28 -3.36 -10.40
C SER A 171 0.65 -2.43 -11.46
N SER A 172 1.26 -2.43 -12.65
CA SER A 172 0.80 -1.70 -13.83
C SER A 172 -0.33 -2.43 -14.54
N ALA A 173 -1.02 -1.72 -15.44
CA ALA A 173 -2.06 -2.31 -16.27
C ALA A 173 -1.61 -3.61 -16.95
N GLY A 174 -2.38 -4.68 -16.76
CA GLY A 174 -2.11 -6.02 -17.30
C GLY A 174 -1.14 -6.86 -16.46
N GLN A 175 -0.62 -6.35 -15.34
CA GLN A 175 0.36 -7.06 -14.51
C GLN A 175 -0.24 -7.59 -13.22
N VAL A 176 0.27 -8.74 -12.79
CA VAL A 176 -0.02 -9.33 -11.49
C VAL A 176 0.82 -8.66 -10.40
N SER A 177 0.38 -8.77 -9.15
CA SER A 177 1.20 -8.50 -7.96
C SER A 177 1.63 -9.82 -7.34
N TRP A 178 2.92 -9.98 -7.07
CA TRP A 178 3.48 -11.18 -6.45
C TRP A 178 3.60 -11.04 -4.95
N SER A 179 3.38 -12.16 -4.26
CA SER A 179 3.46 -12.23 -2.81
C SER A 179 3.96 -13.59 -2.35
N ASN A 180 4.37 -13.66 -1.07
CA ASN A 180 4.64 -14.91 -0.39
C ASN A 180 4.16 -14.84 1.07
N SER A 181 4.08 -15.99 1.74
CA SER A 181 3.55 -16.08 3.11
C SER A 181 4.51 -15.55 4.19
N VAL A 182 5.81 -15.47 3.87
CA VAL A 182 6.88 -15.10 4.81
C VAL A 182 7.08 -13.58 4.89
N ASN A 183 7.09 -12.91 3.76
CA ASN A 183 7.43 -11.50 3.61
C ASN A 183 6.22 -10.58 3.41
N GLY A 184 5.11 -11.11 2.89
CA GLY A 184 4.01 -10.30 2.38
C GLY A 184 4.10 -10.07 0.87
N GLY A 185 3.44 -9.01 0.40
CA GLY A 185 3.51 -8.54 -0.98
C GLY A 185 4.89 -7.99 -1.34
N PHE A 186 5.36 -8.31 -2.55
CA PHE A 186 6.72 -7.92 -3.00
C PHE A 186 6.87 -6.40 -3.08
N PHE A 187 5.80 -5.70 -3.45
CA PHE A 187 5.76 -4.25 -3.45
C PHE A 187 5.76 -3.70 -2.02
N THR A 188 4.91 -4.19 -1.12
CA THR A 188 4.88 -3.74 0.28
C THR A 188 6.25 -3.89 0.94
N LEU A 189 6.90 -5.04 0.77
CA LEU A 189 8.28 -5.25 1.24
C LEU A 189 9.25 -4.23 0.63
N SER A 190 9.16 -3.99 -0.68
CA SER A 190 10.04 -3.06 -1.40
C SER A 190 9.83 -1.61 -1.00
N PHE A 191 8.58 -1.23 -0.69
CA PHE A 191 8.21 0.08 -0.18
C PHE A 191 8.81 0.32 1.20
N LEU A 192 8.67 -0.63 2.12
CA LEU A 192 9.25 -0.54 3.45
C LEU A 192 10.79 -0.46 3.39
N GLN A 193 11.42 -1.27 2.53
CA GLN A 193 12.87 -1.20 2.31
C GLN A 193 13.32 0.16 1.79
N ALA A 194 12.63 0.70 0.77
CA ALA A 194 12.92 2.02 0.23
C ALA A 194 12.72 3.13 1.26
N PHE A 195 11.65 3.02 2.06
CA PHE A 195 11.36 3.96 3.14
C PHE A 195 12.44 3.95 4.23
N HIS A 196 12.85 2.77 4.70
CA HIS A 196 13.92 2.61 5.69
C HIS A 196 15.27 3.11 5.18
N GLU A 197 15.58 2.89 3.90
CA GLU A 197 16.77 3.47 3.26
C GLU A 197 16.70 5.01 3.23
N GLU A 198 15.54 5.59 2.92
CA GLU A 198 15.37 7.04 2.84
C GLU A 198 15.62 7.74 4.20
N ILE A 199 15.06 7.16 5.26
CA ILE A 199 15.11 7.73 6.63
C ILE A 199 16.35 7.31 7.41
N SER A 200 17.19 6.43 6.87
CA SER A 200 18.41 5.95 7.51
C SER A 200 19.36 7.12 7.83
N TYR A 201 20.05 7.02 8.95
CA TYR A 201 21.10 7.96 9.32
C TYR A 201 22.32 7.92 8.39
N LEU A 202 22.51 6.83 7.66
CA LEU A 202 23.60 6.65 6.70
C LEU A 202 23.34 7.41 5.39
N LYS A 203 22.09 7.74 5.09
CA LYS A 203 21.73 8.49 3.89
C LYS A 203 21.91 9.98 4.16
N THR A 204 22.81 10.65 3.45
CA THR A 204 23.12 12.07 3.68
C THR A 204 22.19 13.02 2.92
N GLN A 205 21.47 12.52 1.91
CA GLN A 205 20.54 13.34 1.13
C GLN A 205 19.25 13.62 1.90
N GLU A 206 18.63 14.74 1.55
CA GLU A 206 17.28 15.11 1.99
C GLU A 206 16.25 14.05 1.59
N PRO A 207 15.34 13.66 2.50
CA PRO A 207 14.37 12.63 2.22
C PRO A 207 13.28 13.15 1.27
N SER A 208 12.84 12.33 0.34
CA SER A 208 11.68 12.65 -0.51
C SER A 208 10.79 11.44 -0.78
N TRP A 209 9.49 11.70 -0.86
CA TRP A 209 8.52 10.70 -1.28
C TRP A 209 8.80 10.21 -2.71
N ASP A 210 9.26 11.08 -3.61
CA ASP A 210 9.61 10.67 -4.98
C ASP A 210 10.77 9.66 -5.01
N ASN A 211 11.82 9.86 -4.19
CA ASN A 211 12.89 8.88 -4.04
C ASN A 211 12.38 7.54 -3.49
N ILE A 212 11.52 7.59 -2.46
CA ILE A 212 10.91 6.39 -1.89
C ILE A 212 10.16 5.62 -2.97
N LEU A 213 9.33 6.30 -3.77
CA LEU A 213 8.52 5.67 -4.82
C LEU A 213 9.37 5.10 -5.95
N LYS A 214 10.37 5.85 -6.43
CA LYS A 214 11.33 5.38 -7.44
C LYS A 214 12.10 4.16 -6.96
N LYS A 215 12.57 4.18 -5.71
CA LYS A 215 13.30 3.06 -5.12
C LYS A 215 12.39 1.86 -4.86
N SER A 216 11.15 2.09 -4.43
CA SER A 216 10.13 1.05 -4.28
C SER A 216 9.86 0.35 -5.60
N HIS A 217 9.74 1.10 -6.70
CA HIS A 217 9.60 0.58 -8.05
C HIS A 217 10.81 -0.29 -8.42
N ALA A 218 12.02 0.25 -8.34
CA ALA A 218 13.25 -0.48 -8.68
C ALA A 218 13.42 -1.76 -7.85
N ASN A 219 13.16 -1.69 -6.55
CA ASN A 219 13.25 -2.83 -5.64
C ASN A 219 12.20 -3.92 -5.97
N THR A 220 11.01 -3.53 -6.42
CA THR A 220 9.93 -4.46 -6.80
C THR A 220 10.28 -5.18 -8.10
N VAL A 221 10.71 -4.43 -9.13
CA VAL A 221 11.16 -4.98 -10.41
C VAL A 221 12.33 -5.95 -10.21
N ASN A 222 13.33 -5.57 -9.40
CA ASN A 222 14.46 -6.45 -9.12
C ASN A 222 14.01 -7.77 -8.46
N LYS A 223 13.03 -7.73 -7.54
CA LYS A 223 12.50 -8.93 -6.88
C LYS A 223 11.79 -9.86 -7.85
N THR A 224 11.05 -9.34 -8.84
CA THR A 224 10.38 -10.19 -9.82
C THR A 224 11.31 -10.67 -10.92
N ASP A 225 12.18 -9.82 -11.44
CA ASP A 225 12.96 -10.10 -12.66
C ASP A 225 14.20 -10.93 -12.37
N THR A 226 14.82 -10.72 -11.20
CA THR A 226 16.06 -11.41 -10.82
C THR A 226 15.93 -12.21 -9.53
N GLY A 227 15.04 -11.77 -8.63
CA GLY A 227 14.93 -12.33 -7.29
C GLY A 227 13.98 -13.53 -7.18
N CYS A 228 13.04 -13.69 -8.11
CA CYS A 228 11.98 -14.68 -8.04
C CYS A 228 11.98 -15.58 -9.26
N ARG A 229 11.97 -16.89 -9.01
CA ARG A 229 11.87 -17.89 -10.07
C ARG A 229 10.44 -17.95 -10.60
N ASN A 230 10.29 -17.88 -11.93
CA ASN A 230 9.00 -17.94 -12.63
C ASN A 230 8.03 -16.79 -12.30
N CYS A 231 8.52 -15.70 -11.70
CA CYS A 231 7.75 -14.48 -11.59
C CYS A 231 7.73 -13.76 -12.94
N THR A 232 6.60 -13.16 -13.29
CA THR A 232 6.53 -12.13 -14.34
C THR A 232 6.84 -10.76 -13.73
N THR A 233 7.37 -9.85 -14.52
CA THR A 233 7.68 -8.49 -14.07
C THR A 233 6.47 -7.80 -13.45
N GLN A 234 6.73 -7.13 -12.33
CA GLN A 234 5.77 -6.32 -11.59
C GLN A 234 6.29 -4.87 -11.50
N ASN A 235 5.58 -3.94 -12.14
CA ASN A 235 5.93 -2.52 -12.15
C ASN A 235 4.91 -1.71 -11.33
N PRO A 236 5.29 -1.17 -10.17
CA PRO A 236 4.44 -0.25 -9.43
C PRO A 236 4.12 1.01 -10.23
N VAL A 237 2.94 1.59 -10.02
CA VAL A 237 2.52 2.86 -10.65
C VAL A 237 2.22 3.86 -9.54
N TYR A 238 2.65 5.11 -9.69
CA TYR A 238 2.37 6.14 -8.71
C TYR A 238 2.06 7.49 -9.36
N TYR A 239 1.35 8.33 -8.60
CA TYR A 239 1.13 9.73 -8.90
C TYR A 239 1.25 10.55 -7.62
N THR A 240 1.95 11.68 -7.71
CA THR A 240 2.20 12.56 -6.59
C THR A 240 1.72 13.97 -6.90
N LYS A 241 0.95 14.55 -6.00
CA LYS A 241 0.64 15.98 -5.96
C LYS A 241 0.95 16.49 -4.55
N ILE A 242 2.24 16.51 -4.21
CA ILE A 242 2.74 16.92 -2.90
C ILE A 242 3.64 18.13 -3.02
N SER A 243 3.72 18.93 -1.94
CA SER A 243 4.67 20.02 -1.81
C SER A 243 5.17 20.13 -0.39
N THR A 244 6.31 20.79 -0.21
CA THR A 244 6.76 21.20 1.13
C THR A 244 5.80 22.25 1.70
N ARG A 245 5.65 22.23 3.03
CA ARG A 245 4.91 23.21 3.82
C ARG A 245 5.66 24.53 3.93
#